data_AF-A0A3N4LHQ6-F1
#
_entry.id   AF-A0A3N4LHQ6-F1
#
_cell.length_a   1.000
_cell.length_b   1.000
_cell.length_c   1.000
_cell.angle_alpha   90.00
_cell.angle_beta   90.00
_cell.angle_gamma   90.00
#
_symmetry.space_group_name_H-M   'P 1'
#
loop_
_entity.id
_entity.type
_entity.pdbx_description
1 polymer ?
#
loop_
_entity_poly.entity_id
_entity_poly.type
_entity_poly.pdbx_seq_one_letter_code
_entity_poly.pdbx_strand_id
1 'polypeptide(L)'
;MAAPLTAATKELREKFDYILRTYLIYSFKGSLRYRGSMKLWTLDDKIITELISVIVAEWEAEGITDWHLFIHTANMTKEGFLAKVNKQVDTYLCEDFLVSHRARTVLN
;
A
#
# COMPACT_ATOMS: atom_id res chain seq x y z
N MET A 1 -4.05 1.41 23.95
CA MET A 1 -4.94 2.26 23.13
C MET A 1 -4.11 2.73 21.95
N ALA A 2 -4.52 2.45 20.71
CA ALA A 2 -3.87 3.04 19.54
C ALA A 2 -4.13 4.55 19.57
N ALA A 3 -3.09 5.36 19.40
CA ALA A 3 -3.25 6.81 19.34
C ALA A 3 -4.23 7.16 18.21
N PRO A 4 -5.11 8.16 18.39
CA PRO A 4 -6.00 8.60 17.33
C PRO A 4 -5.17 9.04 16.12
N LEU A 5 -5.62 8.67 14.91
CA LEU A 5 -4.97 9.06 13.66
C LEU A 5 -4.82 10.57 13.61
N THR A 6 -3.61 11.05 13.34
CA THR A 6 -3.40 12.49 13.16
C THR A 6 -4.04 12.93 11.83
N ALA A 7 -4.33 14.23 11.70
CA ALA A 7 -4.86 14.77 10.45
C ALA A 7 -3.93 14.47 9.25
N ALA A 8 -2.61 14.51 9.47
CA ALA A 8 -1.60 14.16 8.48
C ALA A 8 -1.67 12.67 8.09
N THR A 9 -1.84 11.77 9.06
CA THR A 9 -2.00 10.33 8.80
C THR A 9 -3.24 10.04 7.95
N LYS A 10 -4.34 10.74 8.22
CA LYS A 10 -5.59 10.57 7.45
C LYS A 10 -5.39 11.00 6.00
N GLU A 11 -4.78 12.17 5.78
CA GLU A 11 -4.50 12.66 4.43
C GLU A 11 -3.56 11.72 3.67
N LEU A 12 -2.51 11.22 4.32
CA LEU A 12 -1.57 10.27 3.73
C LEU A 12 -2.27 8.97 3.29
N ARG A 13 -3.19 8.44 4.11
CA ARG A 13 -4.02 7.27 3.77
C ARG A 13 -4.90 7.50 2.55
N GLU A 14 -5.64 8.61 2.52
CA GLU A 14 -6.54 8.94 1.41
C GLU A 14 -5.77 9.12 0.09
N LYS A 15 -4.60 9.76 0.14
CA LYS A 15 -3.74 9.91 -1.04
C LYS A 15 -3.16 8.59 -1.50
N PHE A 16 -2.74 7.73 -0.57
CA PHE A 16 -2.22 6.41 -0.91
C PHE A 16 -3.31 5.54 -1.57
N ASP A 17 -4.53 5.52 -1.04
CA ASP A 17 -5.68 4.84 -1.67
C ASP A 17 -5.91 5.35 -3.10
N TYR A 18 -5.90 6.68 -3.30
CA TYR A 18 -6.02 7.27 -4.63
C TYR A 18 -4.91 6.81 -5.58
N ILE A 19 -3.65 6.78 -5.13
CA ILE A 19 -2.51 6.32 -5.94
C ILE A 19 -2.70 4.85 -6.33
N LEU A 20 -3.06 4.00 -5.37
CA LEU A 20 -3.29 2.58 -5.61
C LEU A 20 -4.39 2.39 -6.66
N ARG A 21 -5.57 2.98 -6.44
CA ARG A 21 -6.74 2.82 -7.33
C ARG A 21 -6.55 3.44 -8.71
N THR A 22 -5.71 4.46 -8.83
CA THR A 22 -5.47 5.14 -10.11
C THR A 22 -4.39 4.46 -10.94
N TYR A 23 -3.31 4.01 -10.30
CA TYR A 23 -2.09 3.62 -11.01
C TYR A 23 -1.77 2.13 -10.92
N LEU A 24 -2.13 1.48 -9.82
CA LEU A 24 -1.62 0.14 -9.48
C LEU A 24 -2.72 -0.93 -9.44
N ILE A 25 -3.96 -0.51 -9.18
CA ILE A 25 -5.13 -1.38 -9.09
C ILE A 25 -6.06 -1.08 -10.26
N TYR A 26 -6.60 -2.12 -10.88
CA TYR A 26 -7.60 -2.01 -11.93
C TYR A 26 -8.74 -2.99 -11.71
N SER A 27 -9.94 -2.66 -12.18
CA SER A 27 -11.09 -3.59 -12.14
C SER A 27 -11.09 -4.47 -13.38
N PHE A 28 -11.24 -5.79 -13.19
CA PHE A 28 -11.41 -6.75 -14.27
C PHE A 28 -12.47 -7.78 -13.89
N LYS A 29 -13.55 -7.84 -14.68
CA LYS A 29 -14.71 -8.73 -14.45
C LYS A 29 -15.28 -8.65 -13.03
N GLY A 30 -15.33 -7.44 -12.46
CA GLY A 30 -15.87 -7.21 -11.11
C GLY A 30 -14.89 -7.48 -9.96
N SER A 31 -13.64 -7.85 -10.26
CA SER A 31 -12.59 -8.03 -9.26
C SER A 31 -11.51 -6.97 -9.40
N LEU A 32 -11.05 -6.40 -8.28
CA LEU A 32 -9.90 -5.50 -8.29
C LEU A 32 -8.62 -6.32 -8.39
N ARG A 33 -7.69 -5.88 -9.23
CA ARG A 33 -6.43 -6.57 -9.52
C ARG A 33 -5.25 -5.66 -9.43
N TYR A 34 -4.15 -6.18 -8.89
CA TYR A 34 -2.87 -5.47 -8.85
C TYR A 34 -2.08 -5.67 -10.15
N ARG A 35 -1.58 -4.58 -10.72
CA ARG A 35 -0.78 -4.57 -11.96
C ARG A 35 0.73 -4.69 -11.69
N GLY A 36 1.18 -4.42 -10.47
CA GLY A 36 2.60 -4.23 -10.16
C GLY A 36 3.44 -5.50 -10.00
N SER A 37 2.82 -6.68 -10.07
CA SER A 37 3.46 -7.98 -9.87
C SER A 37 3.32 -8.87 -11.11
N MET A 38 4.26 -9.79 -11.31
CA MET A 38 4.09 -10.89 -12.28
C MET A 38 3.01 -11.89 -11.82
N LYS A 39 2.70 -11.92 -10.52
CA LYS A 39 1.60 -12.72 -9.97
C LYS A 39 0.29 -11.96 -10.08
N LEU A 40 -0.77 -12.68 -10.44
CA LEU A 40 -2.11 -12.11 -10.47
C LEU A 40 -2.71 -12.08 -9.06
N TRP A 41 -2.87 -10.87 -8.52
CA TRP A 41 -3.53 -10.65 -7.23
C TRP A 41 -4.96 -10.22 -7.45
N THR A 42 -5.89 -10.87 -6.75
CA THR A 42 -7.26 -10.36 -6.59
C THR A 42 -7.34 -9.67 -5.24
N LEU A 43 -7.73 -8.41 -5.26
CA LEU A 43 -7.86 -7.56 -4.09
C LEU A 43 -9.35 -7.32 -3.83
N ASP A 44 -9.74 -7.36 -2.56
CA ASP A 44 -11.00 -6.78 -2.10
C ASP A 44 -10.71 -5.50 -1.30
N ASP A 45 -11.76 -4.74 -0.96
CA ASP A 45 -11.59 -3.48 -0.22
C ASP A 45 -10.96 -3.67 1.15
N LYS A 46 -11.10 -4.86 1.77
CA LYS A 46 -10.47 -5.17 3.06
C LYS A 46 -8.96 -5.34 2.91
N ILE A 47 -8.50 -6.08 1.91
CA ILE A 47 -7.08 -6.26 1.59
C ILE A 47 -6.45 -4.91 1.26
N ILE A 48 -7.15 -4.06 0.48
CA ILE A 48 -6.67 -2.71 0.14
C ILE A 48 -6.54 -1.87 1.41
N THR A 49 -7.54 -1.90 2.30
CA THR A 49 -7.52 -1.15 3.56
C THR A 49 -6.40 -1.58 4.51
N GLU A 50 -6.17 -2.90 4.63
CA GLU A 50 -5.07 -3.46 5.43
C GLU A 50 -3.71 -3.06 4.85
N LEU A 51 -3.54 -3.20 3.53
CA LEU A 51 -2.34 -2.82 2.81
C LEU A 51 -2.00 -1.34 2.99
N ILE A 52 -2.98 -0.44 2.84
CA ILE A 52 -2.80 1.00 3.08
C ILE A 52 -2.36 1.23 4.53
N SER A 53 -3.00 0.55 5.48
CA SER A 53 -2.72 0.75 6.91
C SER A 53 -1.29 0.33 7.28
N VAL A 54 -0.81 -0.78 6.72
CA VAL A 54 0.55 -1.27 6.96
C VAL A 54 1.59 -0.34 6.35
N ILE A 55 1.45 -0.01 5.06
CA ILE A 55 2.44 0.84 4.37
C ILE A 55 2.48 2.25 4.98
N VAL A 56 1.33 2.82 5.35
CA VAL A 56 1.31 4.13 6.04
C VAL A 56 1.98 4.05 7.41
N ALA A 57 1.76 3.00 8.19
CA ALA A 57 2.42 2.85 9.48
C ALA A 57 3.95 2.74 9.34
N GLU A 58 4.45 2.03 8.31
CA GLU A 58 5.88 1.98 7.99
C GLU A 58 6.43 3.36 7.62
N TRP A 59 5.70 4.10 6.79
CA TRP A 59 6.10 5.45 6.39
C TRP A 59 6.14 6.41 7.57
N GLU A 60 5.15 6.35 8.45
CA GLU A 60 5.16 7.13 9.68
C GLU A 60 6.34 6.78 10.59
N ALA A 61 6.70 5.50 10.69
CA ALA A 61 7.88 5.06 11.43
C ALA A 61 9.20 5.56 10.79
N GLU A 62 9.23 5.72 9.46
CA GLU A 62 10.32 6.38 8.72
C GLU A 62 10.28 7.92 8.82
N GLY A 63 9.30 8.50 9.52
CA GLY A 63 9.12 9.95 9.64
C GLY A 63 8.47 10.60 8.41
N ILE A 64 7.89 9.81 7.51
CA ILE A 64 7.20 10.27 6.31
C ILE A 64 5.72 10.48 6.63
N THR A 65 5.36 11.73 6.92
CA THR A 65 3.96 12.13 7.17
C THR A 65 3.36 12.95 6.03
N ASP A 66 4.18 13.45 5.10
CA ASP A 66 3.78 14.18 3.90
C ASP A 66 4.59 13.67 2.70
N TRP A 67 3.88 13.12 1.70
CA TRP A 67 4.52 12.54 0.53
C TRP A 67 5.06 13.60 -0.45
N HIS A 68 4.46 14.79 -0.54
CA HIS A 68 4.99 15.87 -1.39
C HIS A 68 6.31 16.35 -0.81
N LEU A 69 6.36 16.56 0.51
CA LEU A 69 7.58 16.91 1.21
C LEU A 69 8.62 15.79 1.07
N PHE A 70 8.21 14.52 1.15
CA PHE A 70 9.11 13.39 0.93
C PHE A 70 9.70 13.37 -0.48
N ILE A 71 8.87 13.51 -1.53
CA ILE A 71 9.33 13.57 -2.92
C ILE A 71 10.30 14.74 -3.11
N HIS A 72 9.97 15.91 -2.58
CA HIS A 72 10.80 17.10 -2.70
C HIS A 72 12.13 16.93 -1.95
N THR A 73 12.09 16.50 -0.69
CA THR A 73 13.27 16.32 0.17
C THR A 73 14.19 15.22 -0.37
N ALA A 74 13.61 14.14 -0.90
CA ALA A 74 14.36 13.05 -1.53
C ALA A 74 14.80 13.37 -2.97
N ASN A 75 14.45 14.55 -3.50
CA ASN A 75 14.66 14.95 -4.89
C ASN A 75 14.24 13.84 -5.89
N MET A 76 13.09 13.24 -5.63
CA MET A 76 12.59 12.06 -6.34
C MET A 76 11.68 12.47 -7.50
N THR A 77 11.76 11.77 -8.64
CA THR A 77 10.77 11.99 -9.71
C THR A 77 9.44 11.32 -9.37
N LYS A 78 8.37 11.73 -10.04
CA LYS A 78 7.06 11.07 -9.91
C LYS A 78 7.14 9.59 -10.28
N GLU A 79 7.89 9.21 -11.32
CA GLU A 79 8.07 7.79 -11.65
C GLU A 79 8.84 7.04 -10.57
N GLY A 80 9.90 7.65 -10.02
CA GLY A 80 10.67 7.06 -8.92
C GLY A 80 9.81 6.81 -7.67
N PHE A 81 8.92 7.75 -7.36
CA PHE A 81 7.96 7.60 -6.27
C PHE A 81 6.97 6.46 -6.54
N LEU A 82 6.37 6.42 -7.73
CA LEU A 82 5.47 5.33 -8.11
C LEU A 82 6.17 3.97 -8.08
N ALA A 83 7.45 3.90 -8.46
CA ALA A 83 8.24 2.68 -8.35
C ALA A 83 8.48 2.27 -6.88
N LYS A 84 8.74 3.21 -5.97
CA LYS A 84 8.86 2.93 -4.52
C LYS A 84 7.54 2.40 -3.95
N VAL A 85 6.43 3.06 -4.26
CA VAL A 85 5.08 2.61 -3.86
C VAL A 85 4.81 1.21 -4.40
N ASN A 86 5.02 0.98 -5.70
CA ASN A 86 4.82 -0.33 -6.32
C ASN A 86 5.66 -1.42 -5.64
N LYS A 87 6.93 -1.13 -5.32
CA LYS A 87 7.80 -2.08 -4.63
C LYS A 87 7.25 -2.46 -3.25
N GLN A 88 6.77 -1.50 -2.46
CA GLN A 88 6.21 -1.79 -1.14
C GLN A 88 4.90 -2.58 -1.22
N VAL A 89 4.03 -2.23 -2.16
CA VAL A 89 2.78 -2.98 -2.41
C VAL A 89 3.10 -4.41 -2.83
N ASP A 90 4.06 -4.61 -3.72
CA ASP A 90 4.49 -5.95 -4.16
C ASP A 90 5.13 -6.76 -3.01
N THR A 91 5.94 -6.10 -2.17
CA THR A 91 6.56 -6.72 -0.98
C THR A 91 5.49 -7.19 0.00
N TYR A 92 4.56 -6.31 0.38
CA TYR A 92 3.46 -6.67 1.28
C TYR A 92 2.61 -7.83 0.73
N LEU A 93 2.26 -7.79 -0.55
CA LEU A 93 1.46 -8.85 -1.16
C LEU A 93 2.25 -10.17 -1.24
N CYS A 94 3.51 -10.14 -1.64
CA CYS A 94 4.32 -11.35 -1.83
C CYS A 94 4.84 -11.98 -0.53
N GLU A 95 5.26 -11.16 0.43
CA GLU A 95 5.90 -11.63 1.66
C GLU A 95 4.88 -11.71 2.79
N ASP A 96 4.26 -10.59 3.15
CA ASP A 96 3.41 -10.54 4.34
C ASP A 96 2.06 -11.23 4.15
N PHE A 97 1.40 -10.96 3.03
CA PHE A 97 0.09 -11.52 2.76
C PHE A 97 0.15 -13.02 2.47
N LEU A 98 1.09 -13.49 1.65
CA LEU A 98 1.24 -14.95 1.39
C LEU A 98 1.63 -15.71 2.66
N VAL A 99 2.57 -15.21 3.46
CA VAL A 99 3.01 -15.91 4.67
C VAL A 99 1.86 -15.94 5.68
N SER A 100 1.18 -14.82 5.92
CA SER A 100 0.08 -14.75 6.88
C SER A 100 -1.13 -15.60 6.45
N HIS A 101 -1.45 -15.62 5.15
CA HIS A 101 -2.59 -16.41 4.66
C HIS A 101 -2.26 -17.91 4.55
N ARG A 102 -1.04 -18.29 4.14
CA ARG A 102 -0.60 -19.70 4.19
C ARG A 102 -0.53 -20.21 5.62
N ALA A 103 0.00 -19.44 6.57
CA ALA A 103 0.03 -19.83 7.98
C ALA A 103 -1.38 -20.07 8.55
N ARG A 104 -2.37 -19.26 8.16
CA ARG A 104 -3.79 -19.51 8.51
C ARG A 104 -4.40 -20.73 7.82
N THR A 105 -3.90 -21.12 6.64
CA THR A 105 -4.41 -22.29 5.91
C THR A 105 -3.83 -23.60 6.45
N VAL A 106 -2.64 -23.57 7.06
CA VAL A 106 -1.98 -24.75 7.66
C VAL A 106 -2.43 -24.99 9.11
N LEU A 107 -3.03 -23.99 9.76
CA LEU A 107 -3.55 -24.09 11.14
C LEU A 107 -5.06 -24.40 11.21
N ASN A 108 -5.71 -24.72 10.08
CA ASN A 108 -7.09 -25.20 10.02
C ASN A 108 -7.15 -26.69 9.69
#